data_AF-A0A7D5RVL8-F1
#
_entry.id   AF-A0A7D5RVL8-F1
#
_cell.length_a   1.000
_cell.length_b   1.000
_cell.length_c   1.000
_cell.angle_alpha   90.00
_cell.angle_beta   90.00
_cell.angle_gamma   90.00
#
_symmetry.space_group_name_H-M   'P 1'
#
loop_
_entity.id
_entity.type
_entity.pdbx_description
1 polymer ?
#
loop_
_entity_poly.entity_id
_entity_poly.type
_entity_poly.pdbx_seq_one_letter_code
_entity_poly.pdbx_strand_id
1 'polypeptide(L)'
;MYTGQILSYSVCPLWNIKVEWVTEITAVDEPTYFIDEQIFGPYSFWHHEHWFTSVSDGVLMEDIIYYKVPFSVFGKLLHHFKIRKDLEQIFLIEKDFRKSVWTLS
;
A
#
# COMPACT_ATOMS: atom_id res chain seq x y z
N MET A 1 16.48 -4.09 -2.86
CA MET A 1 15.94 -2.87 -3.52
C MET A 1 16.97 -1.76 -3.35
N TYR A 2 16.80 -0.58 -3.96
CA TYR A 2 17.71 0.55 -3.69
C TYR A 2 16.95 1.89 -3.67
N THR A 3 17.45 2.86 -2.90
CA THR A 3 16.88 4.22 -2.85
C THR A 3 16.93 4.90 -4.22
N GLY A 4 15.83 5.51 -4.64
CA GLY A 4 15.63 6.10 -5.97
C GLY A 4 15.19 5.11 -7.05
N GLN A 5 15.01 3.82 -6.70
CA GLN A 5 14.47 2.83 -7.63
C GLN A 5 13.01 3.16 -7.98
N ILE A 6 12.70 3.24 -9.27
CA ILE A 6 11.33 3.45 -9.76
C ILE A 6 10.70 2.12 -10.16
N LEU A 7 9.47 1.88 -9.70
CA LEU A 7 8.65 0.73 -10.04
C LEU A 7 7.38 1.22 -10.75
N SER A 8 7.09 0.69 -11.94
CA SER A 8 5.84 0.99 -12.66
C SER A 8 5.11 -0.30 -12.98
N TYR A 9 3.82 -0.35 -12.65
CA TYR A 9 2.94 -1.48 -12.91
C TYR A 9 1.49 -1.00 -13.12
N SER A 10 0.65 -1.84 -13.71
CA SER A 10 -0.78 -1.53 -13.91
C SER A 10 -1.64 -2.25 -12.87
N VAL A 11 -2.54 -1.51 -12.22
CA VAL A 11 -3.51 -2.04 -11.26
C VAL A 11 -4.95 -1.75 -11.70
N CYS A 12 -5.89 -2.53 -11.18
CA CYS A 12 -7.33 -2.32 -11.43
C CYS A 12 -8.06 -2.04 -10.09
N PRO A 13 -7.90 -0.85 -9.49
CA PRO A 13 -8.43 -0.58 -8.15
C PRO A 13 -9.97 -0.45 -8.14
N LEU A 14 -10.60 -0.03 -9.25
CA LEU A 14 -12.05 0.19 -9.34
C LEU A 14 -12.59 -0.23 -10.71
N TRP A 15 -13.70 -0.99 -10.72
CA TRP A 15 -14.51 -1.32 -11.90
C TRP A 15 -13.74 -1.77 -13.15
N ASN A 16 -12.68 -2.58 -12.98
CA ASN A 16 -11.81 -3.05 -14.07
C ASN A 16 -11.12 -1.93 -14.88
N ILE A 17 -11.09 -0.70 -14.36
CA ILE A 17 -10.34 0.40 -14.95
C ILE A 17 -8.87 0.19 -14.60
N LYS A 18 -8.06 -0.07 -15.63
CA LYS A 18 -6.61 -0.15 -15.50
C LYS A 18 -6.06 1.24 -15.25
N VAL A 19 -5.29 1.38 -14.18
CA VAL A 19 -4.58 2.59 -13.79
C VAL A 19 -3.11 2.24 -13.68
N GLU A 20 -2.25 3.08 -14.24
CA GLU A 20 -0.81 2.98 -14.04
C GLU A 20 -0.48 3.44 -12.62
N TRP A 21 0.34 2.66 -11.92
CA TRP A 21 0.85 2.98 -10.60
C TRP A 21 2.37 2.95 -10.66
N VAL A 22 2.96 4.13 -10.42
CA VAL A 22 4.39 4.38 -10.37
C VAL A 22 4.76 4.76 -8.95
N THR A 23 5.67 3.99 -8.35
CA THR A 23 6.24 4.25 -7.03
C THR A 23 7.75 4.44 -7.11
N GLU A 24 8.29 5.14 -6.13
CA GLU A 24 9.72 5.28 -5.87
C GLU A 24 10.05 4.65 -4.53
N ILE A 25 11.15 3.89 -4.48
CA ILE A 25 11.72 3.45 -3.22
C ILE A 25 12.51 4.63 -2.61
N THR A 26 11.96 5.27 -1.59
CA THR A 26 12.53 6.50 -1.01
C THR A 26 13.52 6.23 0.11
N ALA A 27 13.43 5.09 0.79
CA ALA A 27 14.36 4.66 1.82
C ALA A 27 14.54 3.15 1.80
N VAL A 28 15.76 2.69 2.10
CA VAL A 28 16.10 1.27 2.22
C VAL A 28 17.15 1.12 3.31
N ASP A 29 16.93 0.16 4.21
CA ASP A 29 17.94 -0.37 5.12
C ASP A 29 17.85 -1.89 5.07
N GLU A 30 18.67 -2.53 4.23
CA GLU A 30 18.63 -3.98 4.06
C GLU A 30 19.31 -4.68 5.26
N PRO A 31 18.71 -5.74 5.85
CA PRO A 31 17.48 -6.42 5.45
C PRO A 31 16.23 -5.98 6.26
N THR A 32 16.28 -4.84 6.93
CA THR A 32 15.33 -4.42 7.95
C THR A 32 14.08 -3.74 7.41
N TYR A 33 14.19 -2.81 6.47
CA TYR A 33 13.01 -2.13 5.92
C TYR A 33 13.26 -1.48 4.55
N PHE A 34 12.16 -1.16 3.87
CA PHE A 34 12.15 -0.19 2.78
C PHE A 34 10.84 0.61 2.77
N ILE A 35 10.87 1.77 2.12
CA ILE A 35 9.70 2.64 1.96
C ILE A 35 9.46 2.87 0.48
N ASP A 36 8.22 2.70 0.04
CA ASP A 36 7.75 3.12 -1.28
C ASP A 36 6.76 4.29 -1.18
N GLU A 37 6.96 5.30 -2.02
CA GLU A 37 6.04 6.43 -2.18
C GLU A 37 5.50 6.47 -3.60
N GLN A 38 4.23 6.80 -3.76
CA GLN A 38 3.64 6.94 -5.08
C GLN A 38 4.06 8.26 -5.73
N ILE A 39 4.62 8.18 -6.93
CA ILE A 39 4.81 9.32 -7.83
C ILE A 39 3.52 9.57 -8.63
N PHE A 40 3.00 8.53 -9.27
CA PHE A 40 1.78 8.58 -10.08
C PHE A 40 0.90 7.38 -9.77
N GLY A 41 -0.41 7.59 -9.63
CA GLY A 41 -1.31 6.48 -9.36
C GLY A 41 -2.70 6.89 -8.89
N PRO A 42 -3.50 5.92 -8.45
CA PRO A 42 -4.91 6.13 -8.11
C PRO A 42 -5.11 6.90 -6.80
N TYR A 43 -4.07 7.06 -5.98
CA TYR A 43 -4.14 7.80 -4.71
C TYR A 43 -3.64 9.24 -4.88
N SER A 44 -4.11 10.17 -4.04
CA SER A 44 -3.51 11.50 -3.93
C SER A 44 -2.30 11.54 -3.00
N PHE A 45 -2.15 10.54 -2.15
CA PHE A 45 -1.00 10.33 -1.31
C PHE A 45 -0.88 8.84 -1.02
N TRP A 46 0.34 8.33 -1.04
CA TRP A 46 0.66 6.96 -0.69
C TRP A 46 2.10 6.94 -0.19
N HIS A 47 2.26 6.49 1.05
CA HIS A 47 3.52 6.26 1.71
C HIS A 47 3.40 4.91 2.41
N HIS A 48 4.22 3.97 2.01
CA HIS A 48 4.12 2.59 2.43
C HIS A 48 5.46 2.11 2.95
N GLU A 49 5.47 1.74 4.21
CA GLU A 49 6.64 1.22 4.89
C GLU A 49 6.52 -0.30 5.00
N HIS A 50 7.59 -0.99 4.64
CA HIS A 50 7.73 -2.42 4.75
C HIS A 50 8.81 -2.74 5.77
N TRP A 51 8.43 -3.33 6.90
CA TRP A 51 9.34 -3.70 7.99
C TRP A 51 9.50 -5.21 8.08
N PHE A 52 10.74 -5.67 8.26
CA PHE A 52 11.10 -7.08 8.32
C PHE A 52 11.84 -7.38 9.63
N THR A 53 11.31 -8.34 10.38
CA THR A 53 11.93 -8.83 11.61
C THR A 53 12.18 -10.33 11.49
N SER A 54 13.43 -10.77 11.67
CA SER A 54 13.74 -12.20 11.71
C SER A 54 13.16 -12.84 12.97
N VAL A 55 12.47 -13.96 12.81
CA VAL A 55 11.91 -14.79 13.88
C VAL A 55 12.40 -16.23 13.74
N SER A 56 12.20 -17.06 14.77
CA SER A 56 12.72 -18.45 14.82
C SER A 56 12.44 -19.27 13.56
N ASP A 57 11.27 -19.08 12.96
CA ASP A 57 10.78 -19.91 11.85
C ASP A 57 10.52 -19.10 10.56
N GLY A 58 11.16 -17.94 10.41
CA GLY A 58 11.04 -17.14 9.18
C GLY A 58 11.24 -15.63 9.40
N VAL A 59 10.47 -14.85 8.64
CA VAL A 59 10.49 -13.39 8.71
C VAL A 59 9.07 -12.90 8.98
N LEU A 60 8.93 -12.11 10.03
CA LEU A 60 7.73 -11.32 10.28
C LEU A 60 7.81 -10.08 9.40
N MET A 61 6.80 -9.87 8.56
CA MET A 61 6.65 -8.68 7.74
C MET A 61 5.51 -7.82 8.30
N GLU A 62 5.78 -6.55 8.51
CA GLU A 62 4.84 -5.54 9.01
C GLU A 62 4.76 -4.40 7.99
N ASP A 63 3.56 -4.19 7.44
CA ASP A 63 3.30 -3.12 6.47
C ASP A 63 2.57 -1.96 7.15
N ILE A 64 3.07 -0.74 6.97
CA ILE A 64 2.45 0.49 7.47
C ILE A 64 2.11 1.38 6.28
N ILE A 65 0.81 1.61 6.04
CA ILE A 65 0.34 2.37 4.88
C ILE A 65 -0.30 3.68 5.36
N TYR A 66 0.20 4.79 4.85
CA TYR A 66 -0.43 6.10 4.93
C TYR A 66 -0.91 6.50 3.54
N TYR A 67 -2.20 6.78 3.38
CA TYR A 67 -2.76 7.08 2.07
C TYR A 67 -3.83 8.16 2.13
N LYS A 68 -4.06 8.80 0.99
CA LYS A 68 -5.18 9.72 0.76
C LYS A 68 -5.80 9.41 -0.60
N VAL A 69 -7.11 9.23 -0.62
CA VAL A 69 -7.85 9.04 -1.87
C VAL A 69 -8.09 10.38 -2.58
N PRO A 70 -8.09 10.42 -3.93
CA PRO A 70 -8.39 11.62 -4.68
C PRO A 70 -9.86 12.00 -4.55
N PHE A 71 -10.09 13.32 -4.41
CA PHE A 71 -11.39 13.99 -4.52
C PHE A 71 -12.58 13.30 -3.83
N SER A 72 -12.94 13.81 -2.66
CA SER A 72 -14.28 13.69 -2.04
C SER A 72 -15.46 14.12 -2.93
N VAL A 73 -15.24 14.46 -4.21
CA VAL A 73 -16.19 15.11 -5.13
C VAL A 73 -16.87 14.15 -6.11
N PHE A 74 -16.28 12.99 -6.47
CA PHE A 74 -17.10 11.87 -6.98
C PHE A 74 -17.91 11.19 -5.85
N GLY A 75 -17.59 11.56 -4.59
CA GLY A 75 -18.06 10.96 -3.36
C GLY A 75 -19.45 11.39 -2.86
N LYS A 76 -20.14 12.37 -3.45
CA LYS A 76 -21.47 12.75 -2.92
C LYS A 76 -22.63 11.88 -3.40
N LEU A 77 -22.54 11.21 -4.56
CA LEU A 77 -23.71 10.50 -5.11
C LEU A 77 -23.53 9.00 -5.37
N LEU A 78 -22.30 8.51 -5.59
CA LEU A 78 -22.07 7.10 -5.98
C LEU A 78 -21.53 6.22 -4.83
N HIS A 79 -21.28 6.79 -3.65
CA HIS A 79 -20.12 6.41 -2.85
C HIS A 79 -20.37 6.24 -1.34
N HIS A 80 -21.60 6.09 -0.85
CA HIS A 80 -21.82 5.93 0.59
C HIS A 80 -21.67 4.48 1.10
N PHE A 81 -22.03 3.47 0.31
CA PHE A 81 -22.13 2.09 0.81
C PHE A 81 -21.12 1.07 0.28
N LYS A 82 -20.56 1.25 -0.93
CA LYS A 82 -19.72 0.21 -1.56
C LYS A 82 -18.22 0.39 -1.29
N ILE A 83 -17.69 1.59 -1.52
CA ILE A 83 -16.26 1.86 -1.26
C ILE A 83 -15.93 1.79 0.23
N ARG A 84 -16.86 2.14 1.14
CA ARG A 84 -16.63 1.97 2.57
C ARG A 84 -16.42 0.50 2.95
N LYS A 85 -17.17 -0.44 2.38
CA LYS A 85 -17.00 -1.88 2.66
C LYS A 85 -15.76 -2.46 2.02
N ASP A 86 -15.45 -2.07 0.77
CA ASP A 86 -14.25 -2.55 0.08
C ASP A 86 -12.98 -1.95 0.73
N LEU A 87 -13.03 -0.69 1.19
CA LEU A 87 -11.97 -0.09 2.00
C LEU A 87 -11.94 -0.60 3.44
N GLU A 88 -13.06 -0.92 4.11
CA GLU A 88 -13.03 -1.55 5.44
C GLU A 88 -12.55 -3.02 5.38
N GLN A 89 -12.72 -3.70 4.23
CA GLN A 89 -12.18 -5.04 4.00
C GLN A 89 -10.71 -5.03 3.57
N ILE A 90 -10.23 -3.96 2.94
CA ILE A 90 -8.82 -3.82 2.50
C ILE A 90 -7.97 -3.01 3.52
N PHE A 91 -8.56 -2.01 4.17
CA PHE A 91 -7.91 -0.94 4.95
C PHE A 91 -8.69 -0.63 6.24
N LEU A 92 -8.43 -1.40 7.30
CA LEU A 92 -8.88 -1.03 8.64
C LEU A 92 -8.46 0.42 8.95
N ILE A 93 -9.49 1.23 9.20
CA ILE A 93 -9.39 2.60 9.65
C ILE A 93 -8.43 2.68 10.85
N GLU A 94 -7.36 3.46 10.66
CA GLU A 94 -6.35 3.85 11.65
C GLU A 94 -5.59 2.68 12.31
N LYS A 95 -4.40 2.38 11.76
CA LYS A 95 -3.47 1.29 12.14
C LYS A 95 -3.88 -0.09 11.64
N ASP A 96 -3.86 -0.28 10.32
CA ASP A 96 -3.96 -1.62 9.76
C ASP A 96 -2.61 -2.34 9.92
N PHE A 97 -2.42 -2.92 11.10
CA PHE A 97 -1.25 -3.71 11.47
C PHE A 97 -1.41 -5.10 10.84
N ARG A 98 -1.15 -5.24 9.53
CA ARG A 98 -1.15 -6.54 8.88
C ARG A 98 0.14 -7.28 9.26
N LYS A 99 0.05 -8.16 10.27
CA LYS A 99 1.05 -9.19 10.51
C LYS A 99 0.85 -10.31 9.50
N SER A 100 1.57 -10.27 8.39
CA SER A 100 1.75 -11.47 7.57
C SER A 100 3.00 -12.20 8.03
N VAL A 101 2.82 -13.34 8.69
CA VAL A 101 3.92 -14.28 8.96
C VAL A 101 4.08 -15.13 7.70
N TRP A 102 5.15 -14.90 6.95
CA TRP A 102 5.52 -15.77 5.84
C TRP A 102 6.48 -16.83 6.38
N THR A 103 5.97 -18.05 6.60
CA THR A 103 6.79 -19.22 6.88
C THR A 103 7.37 -19.73 5.56
N LEU A 104 8.69 -19.89 5.50
CA LEU A 104 9.34 -20.58 4.40
C LEU A 104 9.03 -22.09 4.53
N SER A 105 8.09 -22.58 3.73
CA SER A 105 7.81 -24.02 3.55
C SER A 105 8.45 -24.54 2.28
#